data_AF-A0A8T4M9L8-F1
#
_entry.id   AF-A0A8T4M9L8-F1
#
_cell.length_a   1.000
_cell.length_b   1.000
_cell.length_c   1.000
_cell.angle_alpha   90.00
_cell.angle_beta   90.00
_cell.angle_gamma   90.00
#
_symmetry.space_group_name_H-M   'P 1'
#
loop_
_entity.id
_entity.type
_entity.pdbx_description
1 polymer ?
#
loop_
_entity_poly.entity_id
_entity_poly.type
_entity_poly.pdbx_seq_one_letter_code
_entity_poly.pdbx_strand_id
1 'polypeptide(L)'
;MTSIEAIRKEHVWIERELIEIETIIEEEEVNYPNLAHVFKRLFDYWDVHEEKEDALLKSLSKGNSINKMLSQHKELKGHKKVIQDAINSGNDIEVKATLDTDVRFFIDKIRIHISQEEELFNSLR
;
A
#
# COMPACT_ATOMS: atom_id res chain seq x y z
N MET A 1 -15.07 -14.57 9.06
CA MET A 1 -14.22 -13.61 9.79
C MET A 1 -12.82 -13.74 9.25
N THR A 2 -12.20 -12.64 8.85
CA THR A 2 -10.78 -12.63 8.46
C THR A 2 -9.93 -12.84 9.71
N SER A 3 -8.95 -13.75 9.67
CA SER A 3 -8.03 -13.95 10.79
C SER A 3 -6.79 -13.06 10.65
N ILE A 4 -6.11 -12.81 11.77
CA ILE A 4 -4.81 -12.13 11.77
C ILE A 4 -3.79 -12.89 10.91
N GLU A 5 -3.78 -14.23 10.91
CA GLU A 5 -2.89 -14.99 10.02
C GLU A 5 -3.23 -14.81 8.53
N ALA A 6 -4.49 -14.53 8.19
CA ALA A 6 -4.84 -14.22 6.81
C ALA A 6 -4.22 -12.87 6.41
N ILE A 7 -4.47 -11.81 7.18
CA ILE A 7 -3.90 -10.46 6.95
C ILE A 7 -2.37 -10.51 6.83
N ARG A 8 -1.69 -11.24 7.70
CA ARG A 8 -0.22 -11.46 7.63
C ARG A 8 0.26 -12.04 6.30
N LYS A 9 -0.48 -12.98 5.73
CA LYS A 9 -0.14 -13.54 4.42
C LYS A 9 -0.36 -12.51 3.31
N GLU A 10 -1.35 -11.63 3.48
CA GLU A 10 -1.60 -10.54 2.56
C GLU A 10 -0.47 -9.50 2.61
N HIS A 11 0.07 -9.17 3.79
CA HIS A 11 1.26 -8.32 3.93
C HIS A 11 2.47 -8.84 3.14
N VAL A 12 2.71 -10.17 3.19
CA VAL A 12 3.80 -10.79 2.43
C VAL A 12 3.57 -10.66 0.92
N TRP A 13 2.31 -10.73 0.47
CA TRP A 13 1.99 -10.52 -0.94
C TRP A 13 2.20 -9.06 -1.34
N ILE A 14 1.73 -8.12 -0.52
CA ILE A 14 1.92 -6.67 -0.75
C ILE A 14 3.41 -6.34 -0.86
N GLU A 15 4.23 -6.83 0.07
CA GLU A 15 5.69 -6.60 0.04
C GLU A 15 6.34 -7.08 -1.26
N ARG A 16 5.88 -8.20 -1.84
CA ARG A 16 6.40 -8.67 -3.14
C ARG A 16 6.10 -7.70 -4.26
N GLU A 17 4.90 -7.14 -4.29
CA GLU A 17 4.51 -6.15 -5.29
C GLU A 17 5.28 -4.83 -5.10
N LEU A 18 5.52 -4.42 -3.85
CA LEU A 18 6.35 -3.24 -3.55
C LEU A 18 7.79 -3.43 -4.07
N ILE A 19 8.39 -4.59 -3.84
CA ILE A 19 9.72 -4.93 -4.36
C ILE A 19 9.75 -4.92 -5.90
N GLU A 20 8.69 -5.42 -6.55
CA GLU A 20 8.58 -5.38 -8.01
C GLU A 20 8.52 -3.94 -8.52
N ILE A 21 7.74 -3.06 -7.87
CA ILE A 21 7.71 -1.62 -8.19
C ILE A 21 9.09 -0.99 -8.00
N GLU A 22 9.75 -1.26 -6.88
CA GLU A 22 11.12 -0.77 -6.61
C GLU A 22 12.10 -1.19 -7.71
N THR A 23 12.02 -2.45 -8.13
CA THR A 23 12.87 -2.97 -9.22
C THR A 23 12.63 -2.18 -10.51
N ILE A 24 11.37 -1.92 -10.87
CA ILE A 24 11.02 -1.19 -12.09
C ILE A 24 11.49 0.27 -12.04
N ILE A 25 11.41 0.93 -10.89
CA ILE A 25 11.85 2.34 -10.75
C ILE A 25 13.38 2.48 -10.68
N GLU A 26 14.11 1.39 -10.41
CA GLU A 26 15.57 1.36 -10.37
C GLU A 26 16.20 1.01 -11.73
N GLU A 27 15.41 0.55 -12.71
CA GLU A 27 15.86 0.32 -14.08
C GLU A 27 16.24 1.64 -14.78
N GLU A 28 17.23 1.58 -15.68
CA GLU A 28 17.69 2.74 -16.47
C GLU A 28 16.58 3.29 -17.37
N GLU A 29 15.73 2.41 -17.90
CA GLU A 29 14.54 2.74 -18.66
C GLU A 29 13.30 2.15 -17.99
N VAL A 30 12.35 3.01 -17.63
CA VAL A 30 11.11 2.59 -16.97
C VAL A 30 10.22 1.82 -17.96
N ASN A 31 9.94 0.56 -17.67
CA ASN A 31 8.95 -0.23 -18.39
C ASN A 31 7.52 0.17 -17.98
N TYR A 32 6.98 1.25 -18.59
CA TYR A 32 5.66 1.79 -18.25
C TYR A 32 4.49 0.79 -18.34
N PRO A 33 4.40 -0.08 -19.36
CA PRO A 33 3.35 -1.10 -19.40
C PRO A 33 3.42 -2.05 -18.20
N ASN A 34 4.62 -2.48 -17.81
CA ASN A 34 4.79 -3.33 -16.64
C ASN A 34 4.44 -2.57 -15.35
N LEU A 35 4.96 -1.35 -15.20
CA LEU A 35 4.68 -0.46 -14.07
C LEU A 35 3.17 -0.29 -13.85
N ALA A 36 2.43 0.06 -14.90
CA ALA A 36 0.98 0.24 -14.83
C ALA A 36 0.26 -1.06 -14.45
N HIS A 37 0.74 -2.20 -14.96
CA HIS A 37 0.19 -3.51 -14.62
C HIS A 37 0.40 -3.85 -13.13
N VAL A 38 1.61 -3.66 -12.61
CA VAL A 38 1.95 -3.93 -11.21
C VAL A 38 1.17 -3.01 -10.27
N PHE A 39 1.11 -1.71 -10.56
CA PHE A 39 0.32 -0.78 -9.74
C PHE A 39 -1.17 -1.12 -9.75
N LYS A 40 -1.74 -1.47 -10.91
CA LYS A 40 -3.14 -1.90 -10.96
C LYS A 40 -3.37 -3.11 -10.07
N ARG A 41 -2.49 -4.11 -10.15
CA ARG A 41 -2.58 -5.34 -9.35
C ARG A 41 -2.46 -5.05 -7.85
N LEU A 42 -1.46 -4.26 -7.45
CA LEU A 42 -1.28 -3.80 -6.07
C LEU A 42 -2.51 -3.05 -5.57
N PHE A 43 -3.01 -2.08 -6.33
CA PHE A 43 -4.13 -1.23 -5.93
C PHE A 43 -5.45 -1.97 -5.83
N ASP A 44 -5.75 -2.89 -6.74
CA ASP A 44 -6.94 -3.73 -6.70
C ASP A 44 -6.90 -4.66 -5.46
N TYR A 45 -5.72 -5.19 -5.15
CA TYR A 45 -5.53 -6.04 -3.98
C TYR A 45 -5.57 -5.27 -2.66
N TRP A 46 -4.92 -4.11 -2.62
CA TRP A 46 -4.85 -3.22 -1.45
C TRP A 46 -6.23 -2.77 -1.01
N ASP A 47 -7.13 -2.43 -1.94
CA ASP A 47 -8.50 -2.04 -1.58
C ASP A 47 -9.25 -3.16 -0.84
N VAL A 48 -9.10 -4.39 -1.31
CA VAL A 48 -9.73 -5.57 -0.69
C VAL A 48 -9.08 -5.92 0.65
N HIS A 49 -7.78 -5.70 0.77
CA HIS A 49 -7.02 -5.89 2.00
C HIS A 49 -7.49 -4.90 3.09
N GLU A 50 -7.49 -3.60 2.80
CA GLU A 50 -7.94 -2.57 3.74
C GLU A 50 -9.39 -2.79 4.18
N GLU A 51 -10.29 -3.26 3.30
CA GLU A 51 -11.67 -3.58 3.69
C GLU A 51 -11.75 -4.66 4.77
N LYS A 52 -10.90 -5.69 4.67
CA LYS A 52 -10.81 -6.76 5.66
C LYS A 52 -10.21 -6.26 6.97
N GLU A 53 -9.17 -5.45 6.89
CA GLU A 53 -8.51 -4.86 8.05
C GLU A 53 -9.43 -3.89 8.78
N ASP A 54 -10.11 -3.01 8.06
CA ASP A 54 -11.12 -2.12 8.61
C ASP A 54 -12.18 -2.90 9.40
N ALA A 55 -12.66 -4.03 8.86
CA ALA A 55 -13.64 -4.87 9.53
C ALA A 55 -13.06 -5.53 10.79
N LEU A 56 -11.81 -6.01 10.73
CA LEU A 56 -11.09 -6.57 11.87
C LEU A 56 -10.86 -5.51 12.96
N LEU A 57 -10.27 -4.38 12.60
CA LEU A 57 -9.97 -3.24 13.48
C LEU A 57 -11.23 -2.68 14.15
N LYS A 58 -12.36 -2.58 13.44
CA LYS A 58 -13.65 -2.16 14.01
C LYS A 58 -14.22 -3.18 15.00
N SER A 59 -13.87 -4.46 14.87
CA SER A 59 -14.27 -5.50 15.82
C SER A 59 -13.43 -5.49 17.10
N LEU A 60 -12.22 -4.89 17.06
CA LEU A 60 -11.38 -4.65 18.22
C LEU A 60 -11.90 -3.43 19.01
N SER A 61 -11.80 -3.47 20.34
CA SER A 61 -12.25 -2.36 21.20
C SER A 61 -11.53 -1.06 20.84
N LYS A 62 -12.27 0.04 20.65
CA LYS A 62 -11.73 1.35 20.22
C LYS A 62 -10.57 1.80 21.11
N GLY A 63 -9.47 2.20 20.47
CA GLY A 63 -8.29 2.80 21.11
C GLY A 63 -7.57 3.75 20.15
N ASN A 64 -6.66 4.56 20.69
CA ASN A 64 -5.91 5.56 19.89
C ASN A 64 -5.12 4.91 18.74
N SER A 65 -4.56 3.72 18.95
CA SER A 65 -3.83 2.99 17.91
C SER A 65 -4.72 2.59 16.74
N ILE A 66 -5.95 2.12 17.00
CA ILE A 66 -6.91 1.76 15.95
C ILE A 66 -7.32 3.00 15.15
N ASN A 67 -7.62 4.11 15.83
CA ASN A 67 -7.97 5.35 15.15
C ASN A 67 -6.82 5.87 14.28
N LYS A 68 -5.57 5.66 14.72
CA LYS A 68 -4.38 5.99 13.92
C LYS A 68 -4.30 5.13 12.67
N MET A 69 -4.48 3.81 12.76
CA MET A 69 -4.48 2.90 11.59
C MET A 69 -5.55 3.31 10.56
N LEU A 70 -6.79 3.52 11.01
CA LEU A 70 -7.88 3.97 10.13
C LEU A 70 -7.62 5.33 9.48
N SER A 71 -6.86 6.21 10.14
CA SER A 71 -6.44 7.49 9.55
C SER A 71 -5.36 7.29 8.48
N GLN A 72 -4.45 6.34 8.69
CA GLN A 72 -3.40 6.00 7.72
C GLN A 72 -3.99 5.42 6.43
N HIS A 73 -5.05 4.60 6.49
CA HIS A 73 -5.76 4.13 5.28
C HIS A 73 -6.23 5.30 4.41
N LYS A 74 -6.78 6.36 5.03
CA LYS A 74 -7.22 7.55 4.28
C LYS A 74 -6.06 8.31 3.63
N GLU A 75 -4.93 8.42 4.33
CA GLU A 75 -3.71 9.03 3.81
C GLU A 75 -3.16 8.24 2.61
N LEU A 76 -3.04 6.92 2.75
CA LEU A 76 -2.57 6.01 1.71
C LEU A 76 -3.47 6.04 0.45
N LYS A 77 -4.80 6.13 0.62
CA LYS A 77 -5.74 6.36 -0.49
C LYS A 77 -5.46 7.65 -1.26
N GLY A 78 -5.03 8.70 -0.57
CA GLY A 78 -4.62 9.97 -1.19
C GLY A 78 -3.40 9.77 -2.10
N HIS A 79 -2.36 9.12 -1.60
CA HIS A 79 -1.15 8.83 -2.38
C HIS A 79 -1.42 7.89 -3.55
N LYS A 80 -2.21 6.83 -3.34
CA LYS A 80 -2.68 5.93 -4.41
C LYS A 80 -3.32 6.72 -5.55
N LYS A 81 -4.20 7.68 -5.22
CA LYS A 81 -4.85 8.51 -6.22
C LYS A 81 -3.85 9.34 -7.03
N VAL A 82 -2.89 9.99 -6.38
CA VAL A 82 -1.85 10.79 -7.05
C VAL A 82 -1.04 9.92 -8.02
N ILE A 83 -0.60 8.75 -7.56
CA ILE A 83 0.17 7.80 -8.39
C ILE A 83 -0.65 7.33 -9.59
N GLN A 84 -1.92 6.97 -9.36
CA GLN A 84 -2.81 6.49 -10.40
C GLN A 84 -3.12 7.59 -11.43
N ASP A 85 -3.36 8.82 -10.99
CA ASP A 85 -3.61 9.96 -11.87
C ASP A 85 -2.39 10.27 -12.74
N ALA A 86 -1.18 10.20 -12.19
CA ALA A 86 0.07 10.37 -12.96
C ALA A 86 0.27 9.25 -13.99
N ILE A 87 0.12 7.98 -13.62
CA ILE A 87 0.25 6.85 -14.55
C ILE A 87 -0.77 6.97 -15.70
N ASN A 88 -2.00 7.37 -15.39
CA ASN A 88 -3.08 7.52 -16.37
C ASN A 88 -2.93 8.77 -17.26
N SER A 89 -2.12 9.77 -16.86
CA SER A 89 -1.91 10.97 -17.67
C SER A 89 -1.10 10.67 -18.94
N GLY A 90 -0.29 9.61 -18.91
CA GLY A 90 0.62 9.25 -20.02
C GLY A 90 1.71 10.30 -20.26
N ASN A 91 1.89 11.26 -19.34
CA ASN A 91 2.92 12.27 -19.43
C ASN A 91 4.21 11.75 -18.77
N ASP A 92 5.19 11.35 -19.57
CA ASP A 92 6.45 10.78 -19.10
C ASP A 92 7.17 11.61 -18.04
N ILE A 93 7.13 12.95 -18.15
CA ILE A 93 7.78 13.85 -17.19
C ILE A 93 7.06 13.79 -15.84
N GLU A 94 5.73 13.83 -15.88
CA GLU A 94 4.89 13.74 -14.68
C GLU A 94 5.06 12.38 -14.01
N VAL A 95 4.98 11.29 -14.79
CA VAL A 95 5.16 9.94 -14.26
C VAL A 95 6.53 9.80 -13.60
N LYS A 96 7.62 10.21 -14.27
CA LYS A 96 8.97 10.13 -13.68
C LYS A 96 9.08 10.93 -12.38
N ALA A 97 8.55 12.14 -12.34
CA ALA A 97 8.54 12.94 -11.12
C ALA A 97 7.79 12.24 -9.98
N THR A 98 6.59 11.71 -10.26
CA THR A 98 5.79 10.96 -9.28
C THR A 98 6.46 9.66 -8.83
N LEU A 99 7.19 8.97 -9.71
CA LEU A 99 7.97 7.79 -9.35
C LEU A 99 9.09 8.13 -8.37
N ASP A 100 9.81 9.23 -8.61
CA ASP A 100 10.94 9.66 -7.78
C ASP A 100 10.52 10.19 -6.40
N THR A 101 9.30 10.71 -6.28
CA THR A 101 8.80 11.29 -5.02
C THR A 101 7.72 10.43 -4.37
N ASP A 102 6.53 10.42 -4.96
CA ASP A 102 5.31 9.93 -4.33
C ASP A 102 5.29 8.42 -4.21
N VAL A 103 5.82 7.69 -5.20
CA VAL A 103 5.91 6.23 -5.16
C VAL A 103 6.86 5.77 -4.07
N ARG A 104 8.06 6.33 -3.98
CA ARG A 104 9.02 6.00 -2.92
C ARG A 104 8.44 6.27 -1.54
N PHE A 105 7.82 7.43 -1.37
CA PHE A 105 7.14 7.79 -0.12
C PHE A 105 5.97 6.84 0.21
N PHE A 106 5.18 6.46 -0.79
CA PHE A 106 4.06 5.54 -0.63
C PHE A 106 4.52 4.14 -0.20
N ILE A 107 5.58 3.60 -0.81
CA ILE A 107 6.18 2.31 -0.46
C ILE A 107 6.63 2.33 1.02
N ASP A 108 7.39 3.35 1.42
CA ASP A 108 7.85 3.50 2.80
C ASP A 108 6.68 3.58 3.78
N LYS A 109 5.62 4.31 3.40
CA LYS A 109 4.41 4.45 4.22
C LYS A 109 3.67 3.14 4.40
N ILE A 110 3.52 2.33 3.35
CA ILE A 110 2.91 1.00 3.46
C ILE A 110 3.74 0.12 4.40
N ARG A 111 5.06 0.06 4.22
CA ARG A 111 5.93 -0.76 5.08
C ARG A 111 5.86 -0.35 6.55
N ILE A 112 5.86 0.95 6.83
CA ILE A 112 5.69 1.49 8.18
C ILE A 112 4.30 1.11 8.74
N HIS A 113 3.26 1.19 7.92
CA HIS A 113 1.90 0.85 8.33
C HIS A 113 1.78 -0.65 8.67
N ILE A 114 2.20 -1.53 7.76
CA ILE A 114 2.26 -2.98 7.99
C ILE A 114 3.04 -3.31 9.27
N SER A 115 4.19 -2.67 9.50
CA SER A 115 4.98 -2.89 10.73
C SER A 115 4.21 -2.52 11.99
N GLN A 116 3.43 -1.43 11.97
CA GLN A 116 2.63 -1.00 13.12
C GLN A 116 1.43 -1.91 13.35
N GLU A 117 0.85 -2.47 12.28
CA GLU A 117 -0.20 -3.47 12.38
C GLU A 117 0.33 -4.78 12.96
N GLU A 118 1.51 -5.22 12.56
CA GLU A 118 2.16 -6.40 13.16
C GLU A 118 2.41 -6.22 14.65
N GLU A 119 2.87 -5.05 15.08
CA GLU A 119 3.02 -4.71 16.49
C GLU A 119 1.67 -4.78 17.23
N LEU A 120 0.62 -4.20 16.65
CA LEU A 120 -0.74 -4.28 17.19
C LEU A 120 -1.21 -5.73 17.31
N PHE A 121 -1.10 -6.52 16.24
CA PHE A 121 -1.55 -7.91 16.20
C PHE A 121 -0.78 -8.80 17.18
N ASN A 122 0.50 -8.53 17.40
CA ASN A 122 1.29 -9.21 18.43
C ASN A 122 0.84 -8.87 19.85
N SER A 123 0.34 -7.64 20.09
CA SER A 123 -0.17 -7.21 21.39
C SER A 123 -1.54 -7.81 21.77
N LEU A 124 -2.23 -8.43 20.81
CA LEU A 124 -3.55 -9.05 20.99
C LEU A 124 -3.46 -10.55 21.35
N ARG A 125 -2.25 -11.10 21.45
CA ARG A 125 -2.00 -12.46 21.96
C ARG A 125 -1.90 -12.47 23.47
#